data_AF-A0A535VXW1-F1
#
_entry.id   AF-A0A535VXW1-F1
#
_cell.length_a   1.000
_cell.length_b   1.000
_cell.length_c   1.000
_cell.angle_alpha   90.00
_cell.angle_beta   90.00
_cell.angle_gamma   90.00
#
_symmetry.space_group_name_H-M   'P 1'
#
loop_
_entity.id
_entity.type
_entity.pdbx_description
1 polymer ?
#
loop_
_entity_poly.entity_id
_entity_poly.type
_entity_poly.pdbx_seq_one_letter_code
_entity_poly.pdbx_strand_id
1 'polypeptide(L)'
;MTPDRAPDPTQPTVLVVGAASRDIATEDPRGWRLGGAVSYGSLTLARFGLHVRAFIGVDAEAARAQELDVLRDAGVDVELARLARGPVFENIEAPEGRRQRCLSVADPILVSALPDAWRRSDAVFLGPVAGELGDGWASITAPHVVLGWQGLLRRVRAGVDVARLPPAANSLLAAASLVGASREDFAAGTTPESLRRLVAPSATLVLTDGAAGGLVLDRGSEDRDDPPGQPYPAIPSDGVIDATGAGDVFLAAMLAARLQPALVPSTGASNSDDLGGAVRLAAAASSLAVEAPGVFGVPTLAAALRRATRAPRRASRRPSATSSRGSGRPSQA
;
A
#
# COMPACT_ATOMS: atom_id res chain seq x y z
N MET A 1 13.09 -5.87 27.90
CA MET A 1 12.89 -7.33 27.79
C MET A 1 11.44 -7.61 28.14
N THR A 2 10.54 -7.32 27.20
CA THR A 2 9.13 -7.69 27.30
C THR A 2 9.03 -9.19 27.06
N PRO A 3 8.26 -9.95 27.85
CA PRO A 3 8.22 -11.39 27.73
C PRO A 3 7.64 -11.77 26.36
N ASP A 4 8.23 -12.82 25.80
CA ASP A 4 7.80 -13.54 24.61
C ASP A 4 6.29 -13.84 24.72
N ARG A 5 5.45 -13.00 24.10
CA ARG A 5 4.01 -13.16 24.13
C ARG A 5 3.69 -14.26 23.13
N ALA A 6 3.57 -15.49 23.63
CA ALA A 6 3.03 -16.59 22.84
C ALA A 6 1.77 -16.10 22.08
N PRO A 7 1.67 -16.37 20.77
CA PRO A 7 0.60 -15.82 19.94
C PRO A 7 -0.76 -16.22 20.54
N ASP A 8 -1.65 -15.23 20.67
CA ASP A 8 -3.02 -15.48 21.10
C ASP A 8 -3.68 -16.33 20.01
N PRO A 9 -4.10 -17.59 20.31
CA PRO A 9 -4.65 -18.49 19.30
C PRO A 9 -5.97 -17.98 18.69
N THR A 10 -6.54 -16.90 19.21
CA THR A 10 -7.74 -16.24 18.68
C THR A 10 -7.43 -15.09 17.71
N GLN A 11 -6.16 -14.69 17.56
CA GLN A 11 -5.76 -13.58 16.71
C GLN A 11 -5.57 -14.04 15.25
N PRO A 12 -6.16 -13.35 14.26
CA PRO A 12 -5.98 -13.70 12.85
C PRO A 12 -4.50 -13.68 12.45
N THR A 13 -4.06 -14.74 11.78
CA THR A 13 -2.71 -14.87 11.23
C THR A 13 -2.70 -14.45 9.76
N VAL A 14 -1.80 -13.51 9.43
CA VAL A 14 -1.63 -13.01 8.07
C VAL A 14 -0.26 -13.43 7.52
N LEU A 15 -0.25 -14.11 6.38
CA LEU A 15 0.97 -14.33 5.60
C LEU A 15 1.18 -13.14 4.65
N VAL A 16 2.31 -12.45 4.76
CA VAL A 16 2.70 -11.37 3.84
C VAL A 16 3.88 -11.84 3.00
N VAL A 17 3.81 -11.64 1.69
CA VAL A 17 4.78 -12.16 0.72
C VAL A 17 5.19 -11.08 -0.25
N GLY A 18 6.50 -10.96 -0.50
CA GLY A 18 7.05 -10.05 -1.50
C GLY A 18 8.57 -9.95 -1.38
N ALA A 19 9.20 -9.24 -2.31
CA ALA A 19 10.60 -8.87 -2.14
C ALA A 19 10.75 -7.62 -1.29
N ALA A 20 11.81 -7.56 -0.49
CA ALA A 20 12.28 -6.30 0.07
C ALA A 20 13.15 -5.58 -0.98
N SER A 21 12.68 -4.43 -1.45
CA SER A 21 13.46 -3.60 -2.38
C SER A 21 14.55 -2.84 -1.65
N ARG A 22 15.63 -2.53 -2.37
CA ARG A 22 16.57 -1.48 -1.95
C ARG A 22 16.27 -0.24 -2.77
N ASP A 23 15.68 0.75 -2.11
CA ASP A 23 15.35 2.01 -2.74
C ASP A 23 16.49 2.99 -2.47
N ILE A 24 17.12 3.52 -3.52
CA ILE A 24 18.28 4.41 -3.41
C ILE A 24 17.88 5.67 -2.64
N ALA A 25 18.68 5.96 -1.62
CA ALA A 25 18.49 7.08 -0.70
C ALA A 25 19.87 7.61 -0.34
N THR A 26 20.27 8.75 -0.92
CA THR A 26 21.61 9.31 -0.80
C THR A 26 21.94 9.82 0.61
N GLU A 27 20.91 10.07 1.40
CA GLU A 27 20.97 10.51 2.78
C GLU A 27 21.02 9.34 3.79
N ASP A 28 20.75 8.09 3.36
CA ASP A 28 21.02 6.90 4.18
C ASP A 28 22.52 6.56 4.08
N PRO A 29 23.23 6.28 5.19
CA PRO A 29 24.65 5.91 5.16
C PRO A 29 24.98 4.70 4.27
N ARG A 30 24.02 3.79 4.03
CA ARG A 30 24.18 2.64 3.13
C ARG A 30 23.98 3.03 1.65
N GLY A 31 23.45 4.21 1.38
CA GLY A 31 23.03 4.68 0.05
C GLY A 31 21.67 4.14 -0.39
N TRP A 32 20.96 3.42 0.47
CA TRP A 32 19.65 2.83 0.18
C TRP A 32 18.86 2.56 1.47
N ARG A 33 17.54 2.45 1.34
CA ARG A 33 16.62 2.02 2.39
C ARG A 33 15.88 0.75 2.00
N LEU A 34 15.51 -0.03 3.01
CA LEU A 34 14.68 -1.21 2.78
C LEU A 34 13.24 -0.76 2.48
N GLY A 35 12.76 -1.12 1.30
CA GLY A 35 11.39 -0.91 0.86
C GLY A 35 10.64 -2.22 0.66
N GLY A 36 9.68 -2.19 -0.26
CA GLY A 36 8.84 -3.33 -0.63
C GLY A 36 7.58 -3.46 0.23
N ALA A 37 6.48 -3.80 -0.42
CA ALA A 37 5.16 -3.92 0.21
C ALA A 37 5.16 -4.94 1.36
N VAL A 38 6.00 -5.98 1.28
CA VAL A 38 6.19 -6.95 2.36
C VAL A 38 6.72 -6.30 3.64
N SER A 39 7.59 -5.29 3.55
CA SER A 39 8.17 -4.60 4.70
C SER A 39 7.14 -3.68 5.37
N TYR A 40 6.53 -2.79 4.59
CA TYR A 40 5.54 -1.83 5.09
C TYR A 40 4.25 -2.52 5.55
N GLY A 41 3.77 -3.50 4.78
CA GLY A 41 2.54 -4.23 5.06
C GLY A 41 2.66 -5.05 6.33
N SER A 42 3.74 -5.83 6.47
CA SER A 42 3.96 -6.65 7.67
C SER A 42 4.04 -5.81 8.94
N LEU A 43 4.82 -4.71 8.89
CA LEU A 43 4.99 -3.83 10.04
C LEU A 43 3.67 -3.14 10.42
N THR A 44 2.87 -2.74 9.44
CA THR A 44 1.55 -2.12 9.69
C THR A 44 0.61 -3.11 10.38
N LEU A 45 0.48 -4.32 9.84
CA LEU A 45 -0.39 -5.36 10.38
C LEU A 45 0.02 -5.73 11.82
N ALA A 46 1.32 -5.90 12.07
CA ALA A 46 1.82 -6.21 13.41
C ALA A 46 1.55 -5.06 14.40
N ARG A 47 1.82 -3.81 14.00
CA ARG A 47 1.51 -2.61 14.81
C ARG A 47 0.01 -2.39 15.02
N PHE A 48 -0.83 -3.06 14.26
CA PHE A 48 -2.29 -3.05 14.38
C PHE A 48 -2.81 -4.23 15.20
N GLY A 49 -1.92 -5.06 15.74
CA GLY A 49 -2.30 -6.15 16.62
C GLY A 49 -2.84 -7.36 15.85
N LEU A 50 -2.21 -7.70 14.73
CA LEU A 50 -2.40 -8.98 14.05
C LEU A 50 -1.15 -9.84 14.21
N HIS A 51 -1.32 -11.16 14.12
CA HIS A 51 -0.19 -12.08 14.04
C HIS A 51 0.29 -12.14 12.59
N VAL A 52 1.58 -11.93 12.35
CA VAL A 52 2.12 -11.75 10.99
C VAL A 52 3.27 -12.70 10.74
N ARG A 53 3.19 -13.42 9.62
CA ARG A 53 4.28 -14.18 9.02
C ARG A 53 4.73 -13.48 7.75
N ALA A 54 5.96 -13.01 7.70
CA ALA A 54 6.51 -12.34 6.54
C ALA A 54 7.49 -13.27 5.81
N PHE A 55 7.14 -13.68 4.59
CA PHE A 55 8.03 -14.43 3.70
C PHE A 55 8.67 -13.47 2.71
N ILE A 56 9.93 -13.09 2.99
CA ILE A 56 10.58 -11.94 2.39
C ILE A 56 11.69 -12.39 1.43
N GLY A 57 11.54 -12.06 0.15
CA GLY A 57 12.62 -12.17 -0.82
C GLY A 57 13.70 -11.13 -0.56
N VAL A 58 14.93 -11.55 -0.28
CA VAL A 58 16.06 -10.65 0.01
C VAL A 58 17.32 -11.06 -0.74
N ASP A 59 18.04 -10.07 -1.27
CA ASP A 59 19.43 -10.26 -1.69
C ASP A 59 20.40 -10.16 -0.51
N ALA A 60 21.70 -10.35 -0.78
CA ALA A 60 22.74 -10.36 0.23
C ALA A 60 22.87 -9.05 1.04
N GLU A 61 22.48 -7.91 0.46
CA GLU A 61 22.52 -6.61 1.14
C GLU A 61 21.25 -6.38 1.97
N ALA A 62 20.08 -6.58 1.36
CA ALA A 62 18.78 -6.46 2.03
C ALA A 62 18.65 -7.42 3.22
N ALA A 63 19.28 -8.59 3.13
CA ALA A 63 19.42 -9.58 4.19
C ALA A 63 19.96 -9.06 5.54
N ARG A 64 20.74 -7.97 5.50
CA ARG A 64 21.41 -7.37 6.67
C ARG A 64 20.77 -6.05 7.09
N ALA A 65 19.63 -5.70 6.50
CA ALA A 65 18.93 -4.46 6.81
C ALA A 65 18.40 -4.48 8.25
N GLN A 66 18.73 -3.46 9.03
CA GLN A 66 18.21 -3.25 10.39
C GLN A 66 16.67 -3.14 10.41
N GLU A 67 16.07 -2.74 9.29
CA GLU A 67 14.62 -2.70 9.11
C GLU A 67 13.98 -4.08 9.32
N LEU A 68 14.68 -5.18 9.01
CA LEU A 68 14.19 -6.53 9.31
C LEU A 68 14.11 -6.78 10.83
N ASP A 69 14.99 -6.17 11.62
CA ASP A 69 14.93 -6.26 13.08
C ASP A 69 13.76 -5.44 13.63
N VAL A 70 13.43 -4.29 13.02
CA VAL A 70 12.22 -3.52 13.35
C VAL A 70 10.95 -4.37 13.15
N LEU A 71 10.90 -5.21 12.12
CA LEU A 71 9.80 -6.15 11.91
C LEU A 71 9.76 -7.20 13.03
N ARG A 72 10.89 -7.83 13.36
CA ARG A 72 10.98 -8.84 14.43
C ARG A 72 10.61 -8.27 15.79
N ASP A 73 11.10 -7.07 16.11
CA ASP A 73 10.79 -6.36 17.35
C ASP A 73 9.31 -5.98 17.47
N ALA A 74 8.62 -5.83 16.32
CA ALA A 74 7.17 -5.64 16.28
C ALA A 74 6.37 -6.96 16.42
N GLY A 75 7.04 -8.11 16.54
CA GLY A 75 6.43 -9.43 16.67
C GLY A 75 6.10 -10.11 15.34
N VAL A 76 6.77 -9.73 14.24
CA VAL A 76 6.62 -10.41 12.94
C VAL A 76 7.50 -11.67 12.91
N ASP A 77 6.91 -12.81 12.57
CA ASP A 77 7.64 -14.03 12.20
C ASP A 77 8.27 -13.82 10.82
N VAL A 78 9.59 -13.57 10.76
CA VAL A 78 10.30 -13.28 9.51
C VAL A 78 11.04 -14.50 8.99
N GLU A 79 10.67 -14.97 7.79
CA GLU A 79 11.39 -15.99 7.03
C GLU A 79 11.96 -15.36 5.75
N LEU A 80 13.23 -15.63 5.47
CA LEU A 80 13.94 -15.00 4.35
C LEU A 80 14.12 -15.97 3.18
N ALA A 81 13.49 -15.67 2.05
CA ALA A 81 13.79 -16.29 0.77
C ALA A 81 15.04 -15.63 0.16
N ARG A 82 16.16 -16.36 0.13
CA ARG A 82 17.42 -15.84 -0.42
C ARG A 82 17.34 -15.73 -1.94
N LEU A 83 17.53 -14.52 -2.46
CA LEU A 83 17.61 -14.22 -3.88
C LEU A 83 19.07 -13.93 -4.27
N ALA A 84 19.48 -14.33 -5.47
CA ALA A 84 20.79 -13.91 -5.97
C ALA A 84 20.78 -12.41 -6.32
N ARG A 85 19.63 -11.91 -6.80
CA ARG A 85 19.38 -10.49 -7.08
C ARG A 85 18.04 -10.07 -6.51
N GLY A 86 18.06 -8.93 -5.79
CA GLY A 86 16.88 -8.26 -5.28
C GLY A 86 16.46 -7.10 -6.19
N PRO A 87 15.24 -6.57 -5.99
CA PRO A 87 14.82 -5.36 -6.67
C PRO A 87 15.58 -4.16 -6.13
N VAL A 88 16.18 -3.37 -7.02
CA VAL A 88 16.83 -2.10 -6.65
C VAL A 88 16.28 -1.00 -7.52
N PHE A 89 15.78 0.07 -6.90
CA PHE A 89 15.16 1.19 -7.61
C PHE A 89 15.73 2.52 -7.14
N GLU A 90 15.87 3.44 -8.09
CA GLU A 90 16.14 4.85 -7.82
C GLU A 90 14.88 5.64 -8.11
N ASN A 91 14.37 6.34 -7.10
CA ASN A 91 13.21 7.23 -7.22
C ASN A 91 13.72 8.64 -7.49
N ILE A 92 13.35 9.20 -8.65
CA ILE A 92 13.74 10.52 -9.10
C ILE A 92 12.49 11.39 -9.13
N GLU A 93 12.37 12.29 -8.17
CA GLU A 93 11.27 13.26 -8.12
C GLU A 93 11.42 14.26 -9.28
N ALA A 94 10.36 14.42 -10.07
CA ALA A 94 10.28 15.38 -11.16
C ALA A 94 8.96 16.17 -11.09
N PRO A 95 8.88 17.37 -11.71
CA PRO A 95 7.67 18.18 -11.71
C PRO A 95 6.43 17.46 -12.26
N GLU A 96 6.63 16.52 -13.19
CA GLU A 96 5.58 15.72 -13.83
C GLU A 96 5.19 14.47 -13.02
N GLY A 97 5.80 14.27 -11.85
CA GLY A 97 5.64 13.11 -10.99
C GLY A 97 6.93 12.29 -10.88
N ARG A 98 6.89 11.24 -10.05
CA ARG A 98 8.05 10.40 -9.77
C ARG A 98 8.44 9.57 -10.99
N ARG A 99 9.68 9.71 -11.47
CA ARG A 99 10.32 8.78 -12.40
C ARG A 99 11.10 7.74 -11.62
N GLN A 100 10.89 6.46 -11.91
CA GLN A 100 11.59 5.37 -11.23
C GLN A 100 12.53 4.68 -12.20
N ARG A 101 13.80 4.50 -11.81
CA ARG A 101 14.80 3.75 -12.58
C ARG A 101 15.09 2.41 -11.90
N CYS A 102 15.02 1.32 -12.65
CA CYS A 102 15.38 0.00 -12.15
C CYS A 102 16.88 -0.22 -12.29
N LEU A 103 17.57 -0.45 -11.18
CA LEU A 103 19.01 -0.76 -11.17
C LEU A 103 19.27 -2.26 -11.11
N SER A 104 18.39 -3.02 -10.46
CA SER A 104 18.43 -4.48 -10.41
C SER A 104 17.01 -5.05 -10.45
N VAL A 105 16.84 -6.13 -11.20
CA VAL A 105 15.59 -6.89 -11.27
C VAL A 105 15.69 -8.06 -10.30
N ALA A 106 14.63 -8.26 -9.50
CA ALA A 106 14.55 -9.36 -8.56
C ALA A 106 14.48 -10.71 -9.28
N ASP A 107 15.11 -11.73 -8.70
CA ASP A 107 14.80 -13.11 -9.06
C ASP A 107 13.39 -13.49 -8.55
N PRO A 108 12.70 -14.46 -9.17
CA PRO A 108 11.39 -14.90 -8.70
C PRO A 108 11.42 -15.48 -7.28
N ILE A 109 10.41 -15.15 -6.49
CA ILE A 109 10.16 -15.82 -5.20
C ILE A 109 9.25 -17.01 -5.47
N LEU A 110 9.78 -18.22 -5.31
CA LEU A 110 9.05 -19.44 -5.63
C LEU A 110 8.11 -19.84 -4.48
N VAL A 111 6.85 -20.12 -4.80
CA VAL A 111 5.85 -20.64 -3.84
C VAL A 111 6.25 -21.99 -3.22
N SER A 112 7.12 -22.75 -3.89
CA SER A 112 7.68 -24.00 -3.38
C SER A 112 8.67 -23.79 -2.24
N ALA A 113 9.24 -22.59 -2.09
CA ALA A 113 10.14 -22.24 -1.00
C ALA A 113 9.38 -21.81 0.28
N LEU A 114 8.06 -21.61 0.20
CA LEU A 114 7.24 -21.28 1.36
C LEU A 114 7.20 -22.48 2.34
N PRO A 115 7.50 -22.28 3.64
CA PRO A 115 7.36 -23.32 4.63
C PRO A 115 5.94 -23.90 4.68
N ASP A 116 5.82 -25.23 4.75
CA ASP A 116 4.51 -25.90 4.73
C ASP A 116 3.61 -25.46 5.90
N ALA A 117 4.20 -25.18 7.07
CA ALA A 117 3.49 -24.67 8.23
C ALA A 117 2.84 -23.29 8.00
N TRP A 118 3.30 -22.53 7.00
CA TRP A 118 2.82 -21.18 6.69
C TRP A 118 1.81 -21.16 5.53
N ARG A 119 1.53 -22.31 4.89
CA ARG A 119 0.56 -22.42 3.79
C ARG A 119 -0.89 -22.15 4.21
N ARG A 120 -1.18 -22.23 5.52
CA ARG A 120 -2.51 -21.95 6.09
C ARG A 120 -2.44 -20.69 6.94
N SER A 121 -3.24 -19.69 6.55
CA SER A 121 -3.38 -18.40 7.22
C SER A 121 -4.82 -17.89 7.03
N ASP A 122 -5.28 -17.02 7.92
CA ASP A 122 -6.60 -16.38 7.82
C ASP A 122 -6.63 -15.33 6.70
N ALA A 123 -5.47 -14.76 6.38
CA ALA A 123 -5.27 -13.92 5.21
C ALA A 123 -3.89 -14.09 4.58
N VAL A 124 -3.81 -13.75 3.29
CA VAL A 124 -2.56 -13.65 2.53
C VAL A 124 -2.49 -12.28 1.89
N PHE A 125 -1.40 -11.55 2.11
CA PHE A 125 -1.09 -10.30 1.42
C PHE A 125 0.10 -10.52 0.48
N LEU A 126 -0.20 -10.56 -0.82
CA LEU A 126 0.77 -10.60 -1.90
C LEU A 126 1.14 -9.16 -2.30
N GLY A 127 2.37 -8.77 -2.01
CA GLY A 127 2.92 -7.45 -2.30
C GLY A 127 4.11 -7.54 -3.25
N PRO A 128 3.90 -7.87 -4.54
CA PRO A 128 4.99 -7.85 -5.51
C PRO A 128 5.53 -6.42 -5.68
N VAL A 129 6.84 -6.30 -5.87
CA VAL A 129 7.50 -5.03 -6.20
C VAL A 129 7.54 -4.82 -7.71
N ALA A 130 7.88 -5.87 -8.47
CA ALA A 130 8.06 -5.81 -9.92
C ALA A 130 7.99 -7.20 -10.59
N GLY A 131 6.94 -7.97 -10.29
CA GLY A 131 6.63 -9.23 -10.97
C GLY A 131 7.41 -10.45 -10.44
N GLU A 132 8.06 -10.35 -9.29
CA GLU A 132 8.78 -11.46 -8.67
C GLU A 132 7.86 -12.55 -8.10
N LEU A 133 6.58 -12.25 -7.90
CA LEU A 133 5.55 -13.21 -7.51
C LEU A 133 4.80 -13.70 -8.75
N GLY A 134 5.12 -14.92 -9.19
CA GLY A 134 4.45 -15.56 -10.33
C GLY A 134 3.10 -16.21 -9.98
N ASP A 135 2.41 -16.74 -11.00
CA ASP A 135 1.07 -17.34 -10.89
C ASP A 135 0.95 -18.46 -9.85
N GLY A 136 2.05 -19.14 -9.52
CA GLY A 136 2.08 -20.18 -8.49
C GLY A 136 1.56 -19.70 -7.12
N TRP A 137 1.68 -18.40 -6.82
CA TRP A 137 1.16 -17.82 -5.58
C TRP A 137 -0.37 -17.80 -5.51
N ALA A 138 -1.08 -17.87 -6.64
CA ALA A 138 -2.54 -18.01 -6.65
C ALA A 138 -3.01 -19.36 -6.07
N SER A 139 -2.12 -20.36 -5.94
CA SER A 139 -2.45 -21.65 -5.32
C SER A 139 -2.57 -21.58 -3.79
N ILE A 140 -2.07 -20.51 -3.15
CA ILE A 140 -2.20 -20.32 -1.71
C ILE A 140 -3.57 -19.72 -1.41
N THR A 141 -4.49 -20.57 -0.95
CA THR A 141 -5.86 -20.18 -0.63
C THR A 141 -5.98 -19.69 0.81
N ALA A 142 -6.64 -18.56 1.01
CA ALA A 142 -7.05 -18.05 2.31
C ALA A 142 -8.43 -17.37 2.20
N PRO A 143 -9.18 -17.25 3.32
CA PRO A 143 -10.44 -16.49 3.34
C PRO A 143 -10.31 -15.07 2.79
N HIS A 144 -9.17 -14.42 3.04
CA HIS A 144 -8.86 -13.10 2.50
C HIS A 144 -7.51 -13.12 1.76
N VAL A 145 -7.56 -12.87 0.46
CA VAL A 145 -6.36 -12.63 -0.35
C VAL A 145 -6.31 -11.16 -0.73
N VAL A 146 -5.17 -10.53 -0.48
CA VAL A 146 -4.90 -9.12 -0.77
C VAL A 146 -3.76 -9.01 -1.78
N LEU A 147 -3.91 -8.13 -2.76
CA LEU A 147 -2.91 -7.91 -3.80
C LEU A 147 -2.53 -6.43 -3.92
N GLY A 148 -1.26 -6.13 -3.70
CA GLY A 148 -0.64 -4.89 -4.14
C GLY A 148 -0.41 -4.96 -5.65
N TRP A 149 -1.33 -4.40 -6.43
CA TRP A 149 -1.36 -4.59 -7.89
C TRP A 149 -0.20 -3.87 -8.60
N GLN A 150 0.31 -2.79 -8.02
CA GLN A 150 1.43 -1.98 -8.55
C GLN A 150 2.59 -2.85 -9.08
N GLY A 151 2.99 -3.90 -8.37
CA GLY A 151 4.11 -4.75 -8.77
C GLY A 151 3.88 -5.55 -10.05
N LEU A 152 2.63 -5.76 -10.47
CA LEU A 152 2.30 -6.43 -11.73
C LEU A 152 2.10 -5.44 -12.89
N LEU A 153 2.10 -4.14 -12.60
CA LEU A 153 1.91 -3.05 -13.57
C LEU A 153 3.25 -2.47 -14.05
N ARG A 154 4.36 -3.09 -13.69
CA ARG A 154 5.71 -2.63 -14.00
C ARG A 154 6.42 -3.57 -14.96
N ARG A 155 6.99 -2.99 -16.02
CA ARG A 155 8.02 -3.62 -16.84
C ARG A 155 9.37 -3.07 -16.39
N VAL A 156 10.20 -3.95 -15.85
CA VAL A 156 11.52 -3.60 -15.32
C VAL A 156 12.64 -4.21 -16.14
N ARG A 157 13.72 -3.44 -16.31
CA ARG A 157 15.00 -3.86 -16.88
C ARG A 157 16.11 -3.11 -16.18
N ALA A 158 17.19 -3.79 -15.83
CA ALA A 158 18.33 -3.17 -15.16
C ALA A 158 18.91 -2.02 -16.00
N GLY A 159 19.17 -0.89 -15.35
CA GLY A 159 19.69 0.34 -15.95
C GLY A 159 18.66 1.22 -16.65
N VAL A 160 17.38 0.80 -16.76
CA VAL A 160 16.34 1.46 -17.54
C VAL A 160 15.24 2.02 -16.64
N ASP A 161 14.60 3.11 -17.08
CA ASP A 161 13.38 3.63 -16.45
C ASP A 161 12.27 2.57 -16.47
N VAL A 162 11.54 2.50 -15.36
CA VAL A 162 10.40 1.59 -15.21
C VAL A 162 9.29 2.02 -16.16
N ALA A 163 8.83 1.09 -16.99
CA ALA A 163 7.71 1.32 -17.89
C ALA A 163 6.42 0.72 -17.31
N ARG A 164 5.28 1.37 -17.55
CA ARG A 164 3.96 0.83 -17.19
C ARG A 164 3.56 -0.31 -18.13
N LEU A 165 3.04 -1.39 -17.56
CA LEU A 165 2.34 -2.44 -18.28
C LEU A 165 0.84 -2.12 -18.29
N PRO A 166 0.12 -2.43 -19.38
CA PRO A 166 -1.33 -2.34 -19.36
C PRO A 166 -1.90 -3.32 -18.33
N PRO A 167 -2.94 -2.94 -17.58
CA PRO A 167 -3.59 -3.84 -16.65
C PRO A 167 -4.23 -5.00 -17.42
N ALA A 168 -4.02 -6.22 -16.93
CA ALA A 168 -4.53 -7.44 -17.54
C ALA A 168 -4.97 -8.42 -16.46
N ALA A 169 -6.01 -9.21 -16.76
CA ALA A 169 -6.45 -10.29 -15.89
C ALA A 169 -5.34 -11.34 -15.73
N ASN A 170 -5.20 -11.86 -14.53
CA ASN A 170 -4.23 -12.92 -14.20
C ASN A 170 -4.72 -13.72 -12.98
N SER A 171 -4.02 -14.80 -12.66
CA SER A 171 -4.40 -15.71 -11.58
C SER A 171 -4.41 -15.04 -10.19
N LEU A 172 -3.49 -14.10 -9.94
CA LEU A 172 -3.41 -13.38 -8.67
C LEU A 172 -4.59 -12.42 -8.49
N LEU A 173 -4.98 -11.70 -9.54
CA LEU A 173 -6.18 -10.84 -9.53
C LEU A 173 -7.46 -11.64 -9.36
N ALA A 174 -7.52 -12.83 -9.95
CA ALA A 174 -8.67 -13.73 -9.83
C ALA A 174 -8.81 -14.33 -8.41
N ALA A 175 -7.70 -14.47 -7.68
CA ALA A 175 -7.71 -14.95 -6.30
C ALA A 175 -7.96 -13.83 -5.27
N ALA A 176 -7.66 -12.57 -5.61
CA ALA A 176 -7.68 -11.45 -4.68
C ALA A 176 -9.09 -10.95 -4.34
N SER A 177 -9.38 -10.85 -3.04
CA SER A 177 -10.61 -10.26 -2.47
C SER A 177 -10.48 -8.76 -2.16
N LEU A 178 -9.26 -8.25 -2.13
CA LEU A 178 -8.91 -6.84 -1.93
C LEU A 178 -7.69 -6.52 -2.80
N VAL A 179 -7.80 -5.49 -3.64
CA VAL A 179 -6.75 -5.10 -4.58
C VAL A 179 -6.44 -3.62 -4.38
N GLY A 180 -5.16 -3.27 -4.25
CA GLY A 180 -4.71 -1.88 -4.11
C GLY A 180 -3.81 -1.44 -5.26
N ALA A 181 -4.02 -0.23 -5.77
CA ALA A 181 -3.16 0.42 -6.76
C ALA A 181 -3.22 1.94 -6.63
N SER A 182 -2.22 2.65 -7.15
CA SER A 182 -2.29 4.10 -7.36
C SER A 182 -2.87 4.41 -8.73
N ARG A 183 -3.59 5.54 -8.85
CA ARG A 183 -3.98 6.08 -10.18
C ARG A 183 -2.77 6.33 -11.08
N GLU A 184 -1.63 6.66 -10.51
CA GLU A 184 -0.37 6.92 -11.22
C GLU A 184 0.23 5.66 -11.86
N ASP A 185 -0.16 4.47 -11.39
CA ASP A 185 0.32 3.18 -11.91
C ASP A 185 -0.26 2.87 -13.30
N PHE A 186 -1.32 3.58 -13.71
CA PHE A 186 -2.02 3.33 -14.96
C PHE A 186 -1.71 4.38 -16.03
N ALA A 187 -1.93 4.01 -17.29
CA ALA A 187 -1.83 4.95 -18.40
C ALA A 187 -2.99 5.96 -18.37
N ALA A 188 -2.75 7.17 -18.87
CA ALA A 188 -3.80 8.16 -19.06
C ALA A 188 -4.96 7.57 -19.90
N GLY A 189 -6.20 7.86 -19.49
CA GLY A 189 -7.41 7.33 -20.12
C GLY A 189 -7.88 5.97 -19.59
N THR A 190 -7.12 5.30 -18.72
CA THR A 190 -7.59 4.11 -18.00
C THR A 190 -8.71 4.49 -17.04
N THR A 191 -9.90 3.90 -17.19
CA THR A 191 -11.05 4.25 -16.34
C THR A 191 -11.16 3.29 -15.15
N PRO A 192 -11.63 3.75 -13.97
CA PRO A 192 -11.90 2.89 -12.82
C PRO A 192 -12.78 1.67 -13.15
N GLU A 193 -13.78 1.85 -14.01
CA GLU A 193 -14.70 0.79 -14.44
C GLU A 193 -13.98 -0.28 -15.27
N SER A 194 -13.01 0.12 -16.10
CA SER A 194 -12.20 -0.82 -16.86
C SER A 194 -11.32 -1.69 -15.96
N LEU A 195 -10.78 -1.11 -14.90
CA LEU A 195 -9.98 -1.81 -13.89
C LEU A 195 -10.83 -2.74 -13.04
N ARG A 196 -12.02 -2.28 -12.63
CA ARG A 196 -12.98 -3.07 -11.84
C ARG A 196 -13.39 -4.36 -12.54
N ARG A 197 -13.43 -4.40 -13.88
CA ARG A 197 -13.72 -5.63 -14.65
C ARG A 197 -12.59 -6.67 -14.62
N LEU A 198 -11.39 -6.33 -14.15
CA LEU A 198 -10.23 -7.23 -14.10
C LEU A 198 -10.05 -7.93 -12.74
N VAL A 199 -10.61 -7.40 -11.66
CA VAL A 199 -10.51 -8.00 -10.30
C VAL A 199 -11.58 -9.07 -10.08
N ALA A 200 -11.40 -10.04 -9.17
CA ALA A 200 -12.38 -11.10 -8.94
C ALA A 200 -13.80 -10.57 -8.58
N PRO A 201 -14.88 -11.29 -8.92
CA PRO A 201 -16.22 -10.98 -8.41
C PRO A 201 -16.21 -10.84 -6.88
N SER A 202 -16.93 -9.85 -6.33
CA SER A 202 -16.93 -9.53 -4.89
C SER A 202 -15.61 -8.99 -4.32
N ALA A 203 -14.60 -8.75 -5.17
CA ALA A 203 -13.39 -8.05 -4.73
C ALA A 203 -13.63 -6.55 -4.56
N THR A 204 -12.96 -5.98 -3.57
CA THR A 204 -12.86 -4.53 -3.39
C THR A 204 -11.57 -4.04 -4.06
N LEU A 205 -11.68 -3.12 -5.01
CA LEU A 205 -10.55 -2.42 -5.61
C LEU A 205 -10.42 -1.04 -4.96
N VAL A 206 -9.26 -0.74 -4.39
CA VAL A 206 -8.94 0.57 -3.84
C VAL A 206 -7.91 1.26 -4.73
N LEU A 207 -8.28 2.43 -5.24
CA LEU A 207 -7.41 3.29 -6.04
C LEU A 207 -7.01 4.51 -5.20
N THR A 208 -5.72 4.65 -4.90
CA THR A 208 -5.18 5.82 -4.20
C THR A 208 -4.82 6.93 -5.20
N ASP A 209 -4.99 8.19 -4.78
CA ASP A 209 -4.66 9.39 -5.55
C ASP A 209 -3.86 10.38 -4.68
N GLY A 210 -2.93 9.84 -3.87
CA GLY A 210 -2.07 10.61 -2.97
C GLY A 210 -2.82 11.63 -2.11
N ALA A 211 -2.42 12.90 -2.23
CA ALA A 211 -3.01 14.01 -1.48
C ALA A 211 -4.47 14.34 -1.88
N ALA A 212 -4.99 13.77 -2.97
CA ALA A 212 -6.39 13.91 -3.36
C ALA A 212 -7.32 12.86 -2.72
N GLY A 213 -6.76 11.82 -2.10
CA GLY A 213 -7.52 10.74 -1.46
C GLY A 213 -7.59 9.53 -2.36
N GLY A 214 -8.78 9.17 -2.83
CA GLY A 214 -8.92 8.07 -3.77
C GLY A 214 -10.36 7.61 -4.00
N LEU A 215 -10.49 6.39 -4.51
CA LEU A 215 -11.74 5.76 -4.89
C LEU A 215 -11.77 4.30 -4.43
N VAL A 216 -12.87 3.87 -3.83
CA VAL A 216 -13.13 2.46 -3.52
C VAL A 216 -14.21 1.94 -4.46
N LEU A 217 -13.98 0.76 -5.02
CA LEU A 217 -14.81 0.13 -6.04
C LEU A 217 -15.11 -1.30 -5.58
N ASP A 218 -16.33 -1.60 -5.19
CA ASP A 218 -16.76 -2.98 -4.98
C ASP A 218 -17.22 -3.58 -6.31
N ARG A 219 -16.72 -4.77 -6.65
CA ARG A 219 -17.24 -5.53 -7.79
C ARG A 219 -18.46 -6.34 -7.31
N GLY A 220 -19.63 -6.10 -7.93
CA GLY A 220 -20.82 -6.91 -7.67
C GLY A 220 -20.62 -8.37 -8.06
N SER A 221 -21.49 -9.26 -7.58
CA SER A 221 -21.70 -10.55 -8.26
C SER A 221 -22.17 -10.27 -9.69
N GLU A 222 -21.93 -11.20 -10.62
CA GLU A 222 -22.27 -11.01 -12.06
C GLU A 222 -23.75 -10.61 -12.30
N ASP A 223 -24.65 -10.89 -11.35
CA ASP A 223 -26.08 -10.58 -11.39
C ASP A 223 -26.50 -9.24 -10.75
N ARG A 224 -25.57 -8.37 -10.31
CA ARG A 224 -25.90 -7.03 -9.78
C ARG A 224 -25.31 -5.93 -10.65
N ASP A 225 -26.08 -4.87 -10.87
CA ASP A 225 -25.55 -3.61 -11.38
C ASP A 225 -24.40 -3.16 -10.46
N ASP A 226 -23.26 -2.91 -11.07
CA ASP A 226 -22.09 -2.51 -10.32
C ASP A 226 -22.30 -1.13 -9.68
N PRO A 227 -22.13 -1.00 -8.36
CA PRO A 227 -22.30 0.28 -7.70
C PRO A 227 -21.26 1.30 -8.22
N PRO A 228 -21.60 2.60 -8.22
CA PRO A 228 -20.61 3.63 -8.52
C PRO A 228 -19.49 3.59 -7.49
N GLY A 229 -18.26 3.90 -7.92
CA GLY A 229 -17.13 3.99 -7.00
C GLY A 229 -17.36 5.04 -5.92
N GLN A 230 -16.98 4.73 -4.69
CA GLN A 230 -17.10 5.61 -3.52
C GLN A 230 -15.81 6.43 -3.34
N PRO A 231 -15.82 7.75 -3.59
CA PRO A 231 -14.65 8.57 -3.37
C PRO A 231 -14.40 8.75 -1.87
N TYR A 232 -13.13 8.87 -1.49
CA TYR A 232 -12.73 9.23 -0.13
C TYR A 232 -11.70 10.36 -0.15
N PRO A 233 -11.76 11.30 0.81
CA PRO A 233 -10.78 12.37 0.91
C PRO A 233 -9.47 11.87 1.52
N ALA A 234 -8.36 12.49 1.14
CA ALA A 234 -7.10 12.31 1.87
C ALA A 234 -7.23 12.84 3.31
N ILE A 235 -6.47 12.24 4.21
CA ILE A 235 -6.19 12.82 5.53
C ILE A 235 -4.85 13.57 5.40
N PRO A 236 -4.79 14.88 5.72
CA PRO A 236 -3.55 15.64 5.59
C PRO A 236 -2.42 15.07 6.46
N SER A 237 -1.21 15.02 5.89
CA SER A 237 0.02 14.87 6.66
C SER A 237 0.47 16.23 7.23
N ASP A 238 1.28 16.19 8.28
CA ASP A 238 1.92 17.36 8.88
C ASP A 238 3.21 17.76 8.11
N GLY A 239 3.66 16.91 7.17
CA GLY A 239 4.74 17.16 6.22
C GLY A 239 5.13 15.86 5.49
N VAL A 240 5.45 15.92 4.20
CA VAL A 240 5.92 14.75 3.44
C VAL A 240 7.44 14.69 3.51
N ILE A 241 7.97 13.62 4.12
CA ILE A 241 9.40 13.30 4.15
C ILE A 241 9.72 12.19 3.14
N ASP A 242 8.93 11.11 3.13
CA ASP A 242 9.12 9.98 2.23
C ASP A 242 7.77 9.37 1.86
N ALA A 243 7.36 9.44 0.59
CA ALA A 243 6.08 8.89 0.14
C ALA A 243 6.11 7.36 -0.08
N THR A 244 7.28 6.73 0.06
CA THR A 244 7.47 5.30 -0.22
C THR A 244 6.69 4.44 0.77
N GLY A 245 5.97 3.43 0.26
CA GLY A 245 5.19 2.50 1.08
C GLY A 245 3.84 3.04 1.59
N ALA A 246 3.48 4.30 1.32
CA ALA A 246 2.22 4.88 1.78
C ALA A 246 0.97 4.10 1.31
N GLY A 247 0.99 3.58 0.09
CA GLY A 247 -0.06 2.72 -0.45
C GLY A 247 -0.10 1.32 0.18
N ASP A 248 1.07 0.78 0.53
CA ASP A 248 1.18 -0.53 1.18
C ASP A 248 0.67 -0.47 2.63
N VAL A 249 0.98 0.62 3.35
CA VAL A 249 0.41 0.91 4.68
C VAL A 249 -1.10 1.07 4.60
N PHE A 250 -1.60 1.80 3.59
CA PHE A 250 -3.04 1.94 3.37
C PHE A 250 -3.70 0.57 3.18
N LEU A 251 -3.17 -0.25 2.27
CA LEU A 251 -3.73 -1.54 1.93
C LEU A 251 -3.69 -2.53 3.10
N ALA A 252 -2.60 -2.52 3.88
CA ALA A 252 -2.46 -3.30 5.10
C ALA A 252 -3.46 -2.86 6.18
N ALA A 253 -3.67 -1.56 6.37
CA ALA A 253 -4.66 -1.04 7.31
C ALA A 253 -6.10 -1.40 6.91
N MET A 254 -6.41 -1.41 5.61
CA MET A 254 -7.69 -1.92 5.08
C MET A 254 -7.87 -3.40 5.41
N LEU A 255 -6.84 -4.23 5.19
CA LEU A 255 -6.88 -5.64 5.56
C LEU A 255 -7.09 -5.81 7.08
N ALA A 256 -6.38 -5.03 7.90
CA ALA A 256 -6.52 -5.11 9.34
C ALA A 256 -7.95 -4.80 9.81
N ALA A 257 -8.55 -3.73 9.28
CA ALA A 257 -9.94 -3.39 9.56
C ALA A 257 -10.91 -4.49 9.11
N ARG A 258 -10.62 -5.20 8.01
CA ARG A 258 -11.44 -6.32 7.52
C ARG A 258 -11.37 -7.55 8.43
N LEU A 259 -10.18 -7.87 8.93
CA LEU A 259 -9.97 -9.03 9.82
C LEU A 259 -10.40 -8.76 11.26
N GLN A 260 -10.34 -7.51 11.69
CA GLN A 260 -10.74 -7.08 13.03
C GLN A 260 -11.64 -5.84 12.93
N PRO A 261 -12.94 -6.01 12.63
CA PRO A 261 -13.88 -4.89 12.51
C PRO A 261 -13.93 -3.99 13.75
N ALA A 262 -13.65 -4.55 14.94
CA ALA A 262 -13.55 -3.80 16.20
C ALA A 262 -12.44 -2.73 16.22
N LEU A 263 -11.48 -2.76 15.30
CA LEU A 263 -10.47 -1.70 15.15
C LEU A 263 -11.06 -0.39 14.65
N VAL A 264 -12.19 -0.46 13.95
CA VAL A 264 -12.88 0.71 13.41
C VAL A 264 -13.96 1.11 14.41
N PRO A 265 -13.87 2.29 15.04
CA PRO A 265 -14.90 2.74 15.97
C PRO A 265 -16.23 2.86 15.23
N SER A 266 -17.25 2.13 15.66
CA SER A 266 -18.59 2.22 15.08
C SER A 266 -19.12 3.65 15.22
N THR A 267 -19.45 4.30 14.10
CA THR A 267 -20.14 5.60 14.08
C THR A 267 -21.64 5.47 14.29
N GLY A 268 -22.16 4.24 14.43
CA GLY A 268 -23.56 3.96 14.74
C GLY A 268 -24.50 3.95 13.53
N ALA A 269 -23.99 3.97 12.29
CA ALA A 269 -24.80 3.78 11.08
C ALA A 269 -24.39 2.53 10.26
N SER A 270 -25.12 2.27 9.17
CA SER A 270 -25.16 1.04 8.34
C SER A 270 -23.80 0.49 7.85
N ASN A 271 -23.75 -0.71 7.26
CA ASN A 271 -22.53 -1.32 6.66
C ASN A 271 -21.67 -0.39 5.77
N SER A 272 -22.27 0.66 5.18
CA SER A 272 -21.53 1.73 4.48
C SER A 272 -20.56 2.52 5.36
N ASP A 273 -20.87 2.64 6.65
CA ASP A 273 -20.06 3.33 7.65
C ASP A 273 -18.84 2.50 8.06
N ASP A 274 -18.93 1.18 8.07
CA ASP A 274 -17.80 0.29 8.39
C ASP A 274 -16.70 0.40 7.31
N LEU A 275 -17.08 0.39 6.03
CA LEU A 275 -16.16 0.65 4.93
C LEU A 275 -15.59 2.07 5.00
N GLY A 276 -16.44 3.06 5.29
CA GLY A 276 -16.00 4.45 5.48
C GLY A 276 -15.00 4.61 6.63
N GLY A 277 -15.19 3.87 7.72
CA GLY A 277 -14.30 3.87 8.87
C GLY A 277 -12.98 3.14 8.59
N ALA A 278 -13.01 2.00 7.89
CA ALA A 278 -11.81 1.29 7.43
C ALA A 278 -10.95 2.16 6.51
N VAL A 279 -11.57 2.80 5.51
CA VAL A 279 -10.91 3.71 4.58
C VAL A 279 -10.32 4.91 5.31
N ARG A 280 -11.03 5.46 6.30
CA ARG A 280 -10.55 6.57 7.12
C ARG A 280 -9.34 6.17 7.97
N LEU A 281 -9.36 4.99 8.59
CA LEU A 281 -8.22 4.45 9.34
C LEU A 281 -7.01 4.25 8.42
N ALA A 282 -7.22 3.68 7.24
CA ALA A 282 -6.17 3.45 6.25
C ALA A 282 -5.58 4.76 5.70
N ALA A 283 -6.42 5.75 5.37
CA ALA A 283 -5.98 7.08 4.96
C ALA A 283 -5.17 7.78 6.07
N ALA A 284 -5.59 7.62 7.34
CA ALA A 284 -4.87 8.18 8.48
C ALA A 284 -3.50 7.51 8.66
N ALA A 285 -3.44 6.19 8.55
CA ALA A 285 -2.21 5.43 8.65
C ALA A 285 -1.22 5.81 7.55
N SER A 286 -1.71 5.89 6.31
CA SER A 286 -0.92 6.33 5.15
C SER A 286 -0.43 7.79 5.30
N SER A 287 -1.26 8.70 5.81
CA SER A 287 -0.84 10.09 6.04
C SER A 287 0.27 10.24 7.09
N LEU A 288 0.34 9.33 8.06
CA LEU A 288 1.42 9.29 9.05
C LEU A 288 2.68 8.62 8.46
N ALA A 289 2.49 7.59 7.62
CA ALA A 289 3.58 6.84 7.02
C ALA A 289 4.55 7.73 6.25
N VAL A 290 4.04 8.80 5.64
CA VAL A 290 4.86 9.70 4.84
C VAL A 290 5.66 10.73 5.64
N GLU A 291 5.45 10.80 6.96
CA GLU A 291 6.05 11.82 7.84
C GLU A 291 7.41 11.39 8.41
N ALA A 292 7.93 10.21 8.04
CA ALA A 292 9.28 9.78 8.37
C ALA A 292 9.85 8.84 7.30
N PRO A 293 11.19 8.66 7.22
CA PRO A 293 11.81 7.86 6.18
C PRO A 293 11.50 6.35 6.30
N GLY A 294 11.21 5.71 5.16
CA GLY A 294 11.10 4.26 5.05
C GLY A 294 10.08 3.63 6.01
N VAL A 295 10.38 2.42 6.47
CA VAL A 295 9.52 1.68 7.43
C VAL A 295 9.37 2.38 8.79
N PHE A 296 10.24 3.34 9.12
CA PHE A 296 10.17 4.08 10.38
C PHE A 296 8.97 5.04 10.44
N GLY A 297 8.37 5.38 9.30
CA GLY A 297 7.12 6.15 9.23
C GLY A 297 5.87 5.35 9.59
N VAL A 298 5.91 4.00 9.52
CA VAL A 298 4.72 3.17 9.74
C VAL A 298 4.11 3.46 11.13
N PRO A 299 2.84 3.85 11.26
CA PRO A 299 2.31 4.27 12.54
C PRO A 299 1.90 3.07 13.42
N THR A 300 1.74 3.33 14.72
CA THR A 300 0.96 2.45 15.60
C THR A 300 -0.54 2.64 15.33
N LEU A 301 -1.35 1.63 15.63
CA LEU A 301 -2.82 1.75 15.57
C LEU A 301 -3.34 2.95 16.36
N ALA A 302 -2.82 3.16 17.58
CA ALA A 302 -3.25 4.27 18.42
C ALA A 302 -2.97 5.64 17.77
N ALA A 303 -1.85 5.79 17.05
CA ALA A 303 -1.54 6.99 16.31
C ALA A 303 -2.47 7.18 15.09
N ALA A 304 -2.71 6.10 14.34
CA ALA A 304 -3.61 6.12 13.19
C ALA A 304 -5.05 6.48 13.61
N LEU A 305 -5.58 5.90 14.70
CA LEU A 305 -6.90 6.22 15.24
C LEU A 305 -7.00 7.68 15.69
N ARG A 306 -5.99 8.19 16.41
CA ARG A 306 -5.96 9.63 16.79
C ARG A 306 -5.93 10.55 15.58
N ARG A 307 -5.26 10.16 14.49
CA ARG A 307 -5.20 10.92 13.24
C ARG A 307 -6.53 10.85 12.49
N ALA A 308 -7.18 9.68 12.46
CA ALA A 308 -8.48 9.45 11.84
C ALA A 308 -9.60 10.32 12.43
N THR A 309 -9.52 10.65 13.73
CA THR A 309 -10.48 11.50 14.43
C THR A 309 -10.21 12.99 14.29
N ARG A 310 -9.08 13.43 13.72
CA ARG A 310 -8.81 14.86 13.50
C ARG A 310 -9.81 15.39 12.47
N ALA A 311 -10.56 16.42 12.83
CA ALA A 311 -11.40 17.14 11.89
C ALA A 311 -10.55 17.67 10.72
N PRO A 312 -11.04 17.65 9.47
CA PRO A 312 -10.32 18.23 8.36
C PRO A 312 -10.01 19.69 8.68
N ARG A 313 -8.72 20.09 8.65
CA ARG A 313 -8.37 21.51 8.75
C ARG A 313 -9.00 22.19 7.54
N ARG A 314 -10.00 23.06 7.76
CA ARG A 314 -10.56 23.92 6.71
C ARG A 314 -9.39 24.60 6.01
N ALA A 315 -9.21 24.32 4.72
CA ALA A 315 -8.24 25.04 3.90
C ALA A 315 -8.46 26.54 4.11
N SER A 316 -7.44 27.24 4.61
CA SER A 316 -7.49 28.69 4.72
C SER A 316 -7.71 29.25 3.32
N ARG A 317 -8.90 29.82 3.07
CA ARG A 317 -9.16 30.58 1.84
C ARG A 317 -8.08 31.65 1.74
N ARG A 318 -7.14 31.50 0.80
CA ARG A 318 -6.29 32.63 0.40
C ARG A 318 -7.20 33.79 0.02
N PRO A 319 -6.96 35.03 0.49
CA PRO A 319 -7.74 36.16 0.03
C PRO A 319 -7.52 36.29 -1.47
N SER A 320 -8.62 36.24 -2.24
CA SER A 320 -8.63 36.61 -3.64
C SER A 320 -8.12 38.04 -3.75
N ALA A 321 -7.02 38.24 -4.48
CA ALA A 321 -6.57 39.58 -4.87
C ALA A 321 -7.66 40.18 -5.80
N THR A 322 -8.56 40.95 -5.20
CA THR A 322 -9.53 41.75 -5.93
C THR A 322 -8.80 42.83 -6.70
N SER A 323 -9.04 42.82 -8.00
CA SER A 323 -8.70 43.81 -9.00
C SER A 323 -8.99 45.25 -8.55
N SER A 324 -7.96 46.10 -8.52
CA SER A 324 -8.12 47.55 -8.64
C SER A 324 -8.05 47.95 -10.12
N ARG A 325 -9.19 47.92 -10.82
CA ARG A 325 -9.38 48.72 -12.04
C ARG A 325 -10.01 50.04 -11.63
N GLY A 326 -9.16 51.07 -11.45
CA GLY A 326 -9.57 52.46 -11.27
C GLY A 326 -9.59 53.18 -12.61
N SER A 327 -10.80 53.43 -13.10
CA SER A 327 -11.28 54.51 -13.99
C SER A 327 -10.25 55.45 -14.65
N GLY A 328 -10.09 55.33 -15.98
CA GLY A 328 -9.69 56.44 -16.86
C GLY A 328 -10.90 56.91 -17.67
N ARG A 329 -11.34 58.16 -17.48
CA ARG A 329 -12.37 58.84 -18.27
C ARG A 329 -11.81 59.23 -19.66
N PRO A 330 -12.60 59.19 -20.74
CA PRO A 330 -12.23 59.81 -22.01
C PRO A 330 -12.61 61.31 -22.01
N SER A 331 -11.68 62.17 -22.44
CA SER A 331 -11.93 63.58 -22.73
C SER A 331 -12.48 63.74 -24.15
N GLN A 332 -13.60 64.46 -24.29
CA GLN A 332 -14.06 65.04 -25.54
C GLN A 332 -13.41 66.42 -25.74
N ALA A 333 -12.78 66.62 -26.90
CA ALA A 333 -12.74 67.84 -27.74
C ALA A 333 -11.78 67.59 -28.90
#